data_AF-A0A4Q7KM54-F1
#
_entry.id   AF-A0A4Q7KM54-F1
#
_cell.length_a   1.000
_cell.length_b   1.000
_cell.length_c   1.000
_cell.angle_alpha   90.00
_cell.angle_beta   90.00
_cell.angle_gamma   90.00
#
_symmetry.space_group_name_H-M   'P 1'
#
loop_
_entity.id
_entity.type
_entity.pdbx_description
1 polymer ?
#
loop_
_entity_poly.entity_id
_entity_poly.type
_entity_poly.pdbx_seq_one_letter_code
_entity_poly.pdbx_strand_id
1 'polypeptide(L)'
;MAHPTHWQVQEAKQRFSEVLRAVEDDGPQTITRHGDEVAVVIDIQEYRRLTGGSQSAWSALAGPPYFDDDMIEVMDEIEAARKKDFGREVDLGIAE
;
A
#
# COMPACT_ATOMS: atom_id res chain seq x y z
N MET A 1 -6.61 20.72 -5.32
CA MET A 1 -6.93 19.38 -5.84
C MET A 1 -6.76 19.47 -7.34
N ALA A 2 -5.78 18.77 -7.92
CA ALA A 2 -5.62 18.72 -9.37
C ALA A 2 -6.89 18.06 -9.95
N HIS A 3 -7.54 18.73 -10.90
CA HIS A 3 -8.68 18.13 -11.60
C HIS A 3 -8.08 17.08 -12.55
N PRO A 4 -8.49 15.81 -12.47
CA PRO A 4 -8.00 14.81 -13.41
C PRO A 4 -8.43 15.23 -14.81
N THR A 5 -7.46 15.50 -15.68
CA THR A 5 -7.75 15.76 -17.09
C THR A 5 -8.24 14.45 -17.71
N HIS A 6 -9.44 14.48 -18.28
CA HIS A 6 -10.09 13.31 -18.88
C HIS A 6 -9.86 13.27 -20.39
N TRP A 7 -9.33 12.16 -20.88
CA TRP A 7 -9.05 11.93 -22.29
C TRP A 7 -9.97 10.86 -22.85
N GLN A 8 -10.76 11.16 -23.89
CA GLN A 8 -11.44 10.10 -24.64
C GLN A 8 -10.41 9.17 -25.27
N VAL A 9 -10.67 7.86 -25.28
CA VAL A 9 -9.72 6.84 -25.77
C VAL A 9 -9.19 7.13 -27.19
N GLN A 10 -10.02 7.72 -28.06
CA GLN A 10 -9.64 8.07 -29.42
C GLN A 10 -8.69 9.27 -29.47
N GLU A 11 -8.85 10.23 -28.56
CA GLU A 11 -7.98 11.40 -28.44
C GLU A 11 -6.64 11.02 -27.83
N ALA A 12 -6.66 10.24 -26.74
CA ALA A 12 -5.46 9.72 -26.10
C ALA A 12 -4.59 8.93 -27.09
N LYS A 13 -5.19 8.15 -27.99
CA LYS A 13 -4.47 7.42 -29.04
C LYS A 13 -3.77 8.35 -30.05
N GLN A 14 -4.41 9.46 -30.41
CA GLN A 14 -3.86 10.41 -31.39
C GLN A 14 -2.81 11.34 -30.77
N ARG A 15 -2.94 11.65 -29.48
CA ARG A 15 -2.12 12.62 -28.74
C ARG A 15 -1.34 11.96 -27.61
N PHE A 16 -0.93 10.70 -27.77
CA PHE A 16 -0.37 9.92 -26.66
C PHE A 16 0.89 10.56 -26.06
N SER A 17 1.76 11.17 -26.88
CA SER A 17 2.93 11.90 -26.38
C SER A 17 2.58 13.15 -25.55
N GLU A 18 1.39 13.72 -25.74
CA GLU A 18 0.89 14.80 -24.89
C GLU A 18 0.31 14.28 -23.59
N VAL A 19 -0.41 13.15 -23.63
CA VAL A 19 -0.85 12.45 -22.42
C VAL A 19 0.34 12.13 -21.52
N LEU A 20 1.44 11.61 -22.08
CA LEU A 20 2.64 11.31 -21.31
C LEU A 20 3.28 12.56 -20.68
N ARG A 21 3.35 13.68 -21.40
CA ARG A 21 3.84 14.94 -20.84
C ARG A 21 2.94 15.45 -19.73
N ALA A 22 1.62 15.38 -19.90
CA ALA A 22 0.67 15.74 -18.85
C ALA A 22 0.78 14.83 -17.62
N VAL A 23 1.14 13.55 -17.79
CA VAL A 23 1.45 12.65 -16.65
C VAL A 23 2.66 13.15 -15.86
N GLU A 24 3.70 13.60 -16.54
CA GLU A 24 4.93 14.09 -15.92
C GLU A 24 4.74 15.47 -15.26
N ASP A 25 4.04 16.39 -15.93
CA ASP A 25 3.91 17.79 -15.51
C ASP A 25 2.72 18.02 -14.55
N ASP A 26 1.57 17.40 -14.84
CA ASP A 26 0.30 17.65 -14.15
C ASP A 26 -0.18 16.48 -13.27
N GLY A 27 0.46 15.31 -13.39
CA GLY A 27 0.12 14.10 -12.63
C GLY A 27 -0.88 13.18 -13.34
N PRO A 28 -1.56 12.27 -12.61
CA PRO A 28 -2.39 11.21 -13.20
C PRO A 28 -3.42 11.68 -14.23
N GLN A 29 -3.50 10.98 -15.36
CA GLN A 29 -4.39 11.31 -16.47
C GLN A 29 -5.45 10.21 -16.65
N THR A 30 -6.73 10.59 -16.67
CA THR A 30 -7.84 9.62 -16.76
C THR A 30 -8.22 9.38 -18.22
N ILE A 31 -8.34 8.12 -18.62
CA ILE A 31 -8.83 7.71 -19.94
C ILE A 31 -10.30 7.32 -19.82
N THR A 32 -11.14 7.86 -20.69
CA THR A 32 -12.57 7.57 -20.78
C THR A 32 -12.95 6.87 -22.08
N ARG A 33 -14.03 6.10 -22.04
CA ARG A 33 -14.68 5.50 -23.21
C ARG A 33 -16.17 5.74 -23.12
N HIS A 34 -16.74 6.44 -24.10
CA HIS A 34 -18.16 6.84 -24.08
C HIS A 34 -18.55 7.69 -22.86
N GLY A 35 -17.57 8.36 -22.23
CA GLY A 35 -17.78 9.19 -21.04
C GLY A 35 -17.48 8.48 -19.72
N ASP A 36 -17.39 7.14 -19.73
CA ASP A 36 -17.05 6.36 -18.54
C ASP A 36 -15.54 6.24 -18.36
N GLU A 37 -15.04 6.37 -17.13
CA GLU A 37 -13.63 6.16 -16.80
C GLU A 37 -13.26 4.68 -16.96
N VAL A 38 -12.22 4.39 -17.76
CA VAL A 38 -11.80 3.01 -18.07
C VAL A 38 -10.37 2.70 -17.70
N ALA A 39 -9.51 3.71 -17.59
CA ALA A 39 -8.12 3.56 -17.17
C ALA A 39 -7.58 4.89 -16.63
N VAL A 40 -6.48 4.82 -15.88
CA VAL A 40 -5.67 5.97 -15.51
C VAL A 40 -4.23 5.71 -15.94
N VAL A 41 -3.58 6.71 -16.52
CA VAL A 41 -2.15 6.69 -16.82
C VAL A 41 -1.43 7.44 -15.72
N ILE A 42 -0.41 6.79 -15.14
CA ILE A 42 0.42 7.33 -14.08
C ILE A 42 1.89 7.13 -14.42
N ASP A 43 2.76 7.89 -13.76
CA ASP A 43 4.20 7.70 -13.85
C ASP A 43 4.61 6.28 -13.41
N ILE A 44 5.69 5.75 -13.99
CA ILE A 44 6.14 4.40 -13.71
C ILE A 44 6.69 4.25 -12.28
N GLN A 45 7.30 5.28 -11.70
CA GLN A 45 7.75 5.26 -10.31
C GLN A 45 6.56 5.31 -9.36
N GLU A 46 5.53 6.09 -9.70
CA GLU A 46 4.24 6.09 -9.00
C GLU A 46 3.62 4.69 -8.98
N TYR A 47 3.49 4.07 -10.16
CA TYR A 47 2.99 2.70 -10.29
C TYR A 47 3.82 1.71 -9.46
N ARG A 48 5.15 1.78 -9.53
CA ARG A 48 6.04 0.92 -8.74
C ARG A 48 5.93 1.15 -7.24
N ARG A 49 5.68 2.38 -6.79
CA ARG A 49 5.46 2.65 -5.36
C ARG A 49 4.13 2.07 -4.89
N LEU A 50 3.08 2.21 -5.70
CA LEU A 50 1.75 1.68 -5.40
C LEU A 50 1.72 0.15 -5.43
N THR A 51 2.48 -0.48 -6.32
CA THR A 51 2.47 -1.95 -6.52
C THR A 51 3.62 -2.68 -5.83
N GLY A 52 4.76 -2.02 -5.62
CA GLY A 52 5.97 -2.59 -5.04
C GLY A 52 5.95 -2.71 -3.51
N GLY A 53 4.88 -2.25 -2.86
CA GLY A 53 4.71 -2.26 -1.41
C GLY A 53 3.82 -3.39 -0.88
N SER A 54 3.56 -4.46 -1.64
CA SER A 54 2.88 -5.65 -1.10
C SER A 54 3.89 -6.62 -0.46
N GLN A 55 4.73 -6.12 0.45
CA GLN A 55 4.89 -6.93 1.64
C GLN A 55 3.60 -6.73 2.42
N SER A 56 2.76 -7.77 2.52
CA SER A 56 1.67 -7.72 3.48
C SER A 56 2.28 -7.33 4.83
N ALA A 57 1.57 -6.54 5.63
CA ALA A 57 2.03 -6.28 7.00
C ALA A 57 2.42 -7.59 7.71
N TRP A 58 1.74 -8.69 7.35
CA TRP A 58 2.10 -10.05 7.72
C TRP A 58 3.49 -10.50 7.26
N SER A 59 3.89 -10.30 6.01
CA SER A 59 5.24 -10.62 5.54
C SER A 59 6.34 -9.76 6.16
N ALA A 60 6.03 -8.52 6.58
CA ALA A 60 6.95 -7.70 7.36
C ALA A 60 7.11 -8.24 8.80
N LEU A 61 6.08 -8.89 9.34
CA LEU A 61 6.10 -9.56 10.65
C LEU A 61 6.62 -11.00 10.59
N ALA A 62 6.55 -11.66 9.44
CA ALA A 62 7.06 -13.01 9.19
C ALA A 62 8.58 -13.05 8.96
N GLY A 63 9.26 -11.93 9.19
CA GLY A 63 10.72 -11.88 9.25
C GLY A 63 11.26 -12.68 10.44
N PRO A 64 12.58 -12.87 10.50
CA PRO A 64 13.22 -13.64 11.56
C PRO A 64 12.85 -13.15 12.98
N PRO A 65 12.86 -14.04 13.98
CA PRO A 65 13.29 -15.44 13.86
C PRO A 65 12.23 -16.32 13.18
N TYR A 66 12.66 -17.15 12.23
CA TYR A 66 11.83 -18.24 11.73
C TYR A 66 11.67 -19.22 12.90
N PHE A 67 10.45 -19.68 13.15
CA PHE A 67 10.18 -20.67 14.21
C PHE A 67 10.69 -22.05 13.76
N ASP A 68 11.99 -22.27 13.79
CA ASP A 68 12.62 -23.60 13.78
C ASP A 68 12.76 -24.14 15.21
N ASP A 69 13.12 -25.41 15.35
CA ASP A 69 13.21 -26.09 16.65
C ASP A 69 14.20 -25.37 17.60
N ASP A 70 15.33 -24.87 17.07
CA ASP A 70 16.32 -24.12 17.85
C ASP A 70 15.76 -22.79 18.37
N MET A 71 14.99 -22.06 17.56
CA MET A 71 14.36 -20.80 17.96
C MET A 71 13.20 -20.98 18.94
N ILE A 72 12.50 -22.11 18.89
CA ILE A 72 11.42 -22.44 19.85
C ILE A 72 12.02 -22.57 21.26
N GLU A 73 13.14 -23.28 21.40
CA GLU A 73 13.84 -23.42 22.69
C GLU A 73 14.27 -22.06 23.27
N VAL A 74 14.81 -21.17 22.43
CA VAL A 74 15.19 -19.81 22.83
C VAL A 74 13.96 -18.99 23.26
N MET A 75 12.83 -19.13 22.57
CA MET A 75 11.62 -18.41 22.93
C MET A 75 11.04 -18.90 24.26
N ASP A 76 11.05 -20.21 24.52
CA ASP A 76 10.62 -20.80 25.79
C ASP A 76 11.47 -20.28 26.97
N GLU A 77 12.79 -20.13 26.78
CA GLU A 77 13.67 -19.51 27.78
C GLU A 77 13.29 -18.04 28.04
N ILE A 78 13.03 -17.28 26.98
CA ILE A 78 12.61 -15.86 27.07
C ILE A 78 11.26 -15.73 27.79
N GLU A 79 10.29 -16.59 27.47
CA GLU A 79 8.97 -16.60 28.11
C GLU A 79 9.08 -16.96 29.59
N ALA A 80 9.90 -17.96 29.93
CA ALA A 80 10.17 -18.33 31.31
C ALA A 80 10.83 -17.20 32.12
N ALA A 81 11.71 -16.42 31.47
CA ALA A 81 12.38 -15.27 32.09
C ALA A 81 11.52 -13.99 32.12
N ARG A 82 10.47 -13.90 31.30
CA ARG A 82 9.62 -12.70 31.20
C ARG A 82 8.86 -12.50 32.51
N LYS A 83 9.19 -11.42 33.21
CA LYS A 83 8.38 -10.94 34.34
C LYS A 83 6.99 -10.58 33.83
N LYS A 84 5.97 -11.14 34.47
CA LYS A 84 4.57 -10.93 34.09
C LYS A 84 4.19 -9.46 34.29
N ASP A 85 4.24 -8.68 33.22
CA ASP A 85 3.80 -7.28 33.21
C ASP A 85 2.36 -7.26 32.69
N PHE A 86 1.42 -7.15 33.63
CA PHE A 86 0.04 -6.87 33.30
C PHE A 86 0.00 -5.40 32.95
N GLY A 87 -0.15 -5.09 31.66
CA GLY A 87 -0.13 -3.73 31.15
C GLY A 87 -1.08 -2.78 31.90
N ARG A 88 -0.97 -1.48 31.61
CA ARG A 88 -1.76 -0.44 32.28
C ARG A 88 -3.26 -0.78 32.30
N GLU A 89 -3.92 -0.54 33.44
CA GLU A 89 -5.38 -0.62 33.54
C GLU A 89 -6.04 0.27 32.50
N VAL A 90 -6.90 -0.35 31.67
CA VAL A 90 -7.70 0.35 30.67
C VAL A 90 -9.14 0.39 31.16
N ASP A 91 -9.61 1.59 31.48
CA ASP A 91 -11.04 1.84 31.73
C ASP A 91 -11.77 1.76 30.38
N LEU A 92 -12.60 0.72 30.21
CA LEU A 92 -13.34 0.48 28.97
C LEU A 92 -14.64 1.29 28.89
N GLY A 93 -14.96 2.11 29.90
CA GLY A 93 -16.13 2.99 29.85
C GLY A 93 -17.46 2.27 29.66
N ILE A 94 -17.53 0.97 29.96
CA ILE A 94 -18.77 0.21 29.94
C ILE A 94 -19.49 0.56 31.25
N ALA A 95 -20.45 1.47 31.15
CA ALA A 95 -21.30 1.87 32.26
C ALA A 95 -22.16 0.68 32.75
N GLU A 96 -21.99 0.40 34.05
CA GLU A 96 -22.76 -0.40 35.03
C GLU A 96 -23.54 -1.64 34.59
#